data_AF-G2TK23-F1
#
_entry.id   AF-G2TK23-F1
#
_cell.length_a   1.000
_cell.length_b   1.000
_cell.length_c   1.000
_cell.angle_alpha   90.00
_cell.angle_beta   90.00
_cell.angle_gamma   90.00
#
_symmetry.space_group_name_H-M   'P 1'
#
loop_
_entity.id
_entity.type
_entity.pdbx_description
1 polymer ?
#
loop_
_entity_poly.entity_id
_entity_poly.type
_entity_poly.pdbx_seq_one_letter_code
_entity_poly.pdbx_strand_id
1 'polypeptide(L)'
;MENMDRPLISIFQEQADSPAVLQSMRDIATLSGVLSEMGSQRVFDSPAEILRFLRILQLLNEEALGIGDRIPNSDTLYYRYQNRFPDADPPSKKKVAHIVNVLVNNNWLSKQTTGLKMRDLGKRMMDVLIRLANDSLAYYLEDDIGRSLFQARRDAELSEAYDDHGISGGNKIASLIRNVENTILMLKERELELLADRNALPQLQKIHDLMAELQEKLSERFRMFETMDESLILTDLMQRGTTAMSEGTNLSLGMINKYLKFTTMQKTPLSSSIQPDLVRQFIISMFDPPIDSDIPNAYQMFSFMEQGQYEDEAMDGIWIPVKFASPISGSGISEAIDYLENYEPVTEPLSEKEETIEYAAEEGSKDEMDELLGNSNWMLTKSMIQTEKIENYLEKIHKASMEQAVIEATSGEWSDAVNALTALAALVANKKIDIQPDPGDTETKTYEKTWEWMNQQDAKQVITKRKQGEPIDQG
;
A
#
# COMPACT_ATOMS: atom_id res chain seq x y z
N MET A 1 -22.10 38.16 21.74
CA MET A 1 -22.34 37.83 23.15
C MET A 1 -23.72 38.28 23.63
N GLU A 2 -24.81 37.96 22.90
CA GLU A 2 -26.18 38.23 23.37
C GLU A 2 -27.21 37.16 22.90
N ASN A 3 -26.74 36.00 22.39
CA ASN A 3 -27.59 34.93 21.87
C ASN A 3 -27.39 33.56 22.58
N MET A 4 -26.59 33.49 23.65
CA MET A 4 -26.14 32.21 24.24
C MET A 4 -27.00 31.67 25.39
N ASP A 5 -28.08 32.35 25.78
CA ASP A 5 -29.06 31.89 26.79
C ASP A 5 -30.40 31.46 26.15
N ARG A 6 -30.39 31.03 24.88
CA ARG A 6 -31.61 30.49 24.26
C ARG A 6 -31.76 29.03 24.69
N PRO A 7 -32.94 28.62 25.21
CA PRO A 7 -33.20 27.21 25.51
C PRO A 7 -33.01 26.39 24.23
N LEU A 8 -32.36 25.24 24.38
CA LEU A 8 -32.07 24.31 23.30
C LEU A 8 -33.37 23.92 22.58
N ILE A 9 -33.46 24.19 21.28
CA ILE A 9 -34.61 23.82 20.46
C ILE A 9 -34.53 22.31 20.22
N SER A 10 -35.34 21.55 20.95
CA SER A 10 -35.41 20.09 20.85
C SER A 10 -36.85 19.61 20.97
N ILE A 11 -37.29 18.82 19.99
CA ILE A 11 -38.63 18.19 20.00
C ILE A 11 -38.84 17.29 21.23
N PHE A 12 -37.75 16.82 21.85
CA PHE A 12 -37.79 15.93 23.01
C PHE A 12 -37.89 16.67 24.35
N GLN A 13 -37.64 17.97 24.36
CA GLN A 13 -37.72 18.83 25.55
C GLN A 13 -38.99 19.68 25.57
N GLU A 14 -39.55 19.96 24.38
CA GLU A 14 -40.77 20.73 24.21
C GLU A 14 -42.04 19.97 24.65
N GLN A 15 -43.05 20.70 25.12
CA GLN A 15 -44.33 20.10 25.50
C GLN A 15 -45.10 19.59 24.27
N ALA A 16 -45.67 18.39 24.38
CA ALA A 16 -46.35 17.70 23.30
C ALA A 16 -47.48 18.51 22.64
N ASP A 17 -48.22 19.29 23.44
CA ASP A 17 -49.36 20.08 22.99
C ASP A 17 -48.98 21.47 22.46
N SER A 18 -47.68 21.80 22.41
CA SER A 18 -47.26 23.10 21.89
C SER A 18 -47.60 23.22 20.39
N PRO A 19 -48.06 24.40 19.93
CA PRO A 19 -48.38 24.60 18.51
C PRO A 19 -47.21 24.28 17.57
N ALA A 20 -45.98 24.54 18.00
CA ALA A 20 -44.77 24.27 17.24
C ALA A 20 -44.51 22.75 17.08
N VAL A 21 -44.68 21.97 18.15
CA VAL A 21 -44.56 20.50 18.10
C VAL A 21 -45.65 19.91 17.20
N LEU A 22 -46.91 20.33 17.36
CA LEU A 22 -48.01 19.85 16.54
C LEU A 22 -47.80 20.14 15.05
N GLN A 23 -47.32 21.34 14.71
CA GLN A 23 -47.02 21.70 13.32
C GLN A 23 -45.83 20.89 12.78
N SER A 24 -44.79 20.66 13.58
CA SER A 24 -43.65 19.82 13.20
C SER A 24 -44.04 18.36 12.96
N MET A 25 -44.91 17.79 13.81
CA MET A 25 -45.45 16.45 13.63
C MET A 25 -46.34 16.35 12.40
N ARG A 26 -47.10 17.41 12.09
CA ARG A 26 -47.89 17.49 10.85
C ARG A 26 -46.99 17.47 9.62
N ASP A 27 -45.88 18.21 9.64
CA ASP A 27 -44.89 18.21 8.55
C ASP A 27 -44.34 16.78 8.33
N ILE A 28 -43.96 16.06 9.40
CA ILE A 28 -43.53 14.65 9.32
C ILE A 28 -44.65 13.74 8.78
N ALA A 29 -45.90 13.94 9.19
CA ALA A 29 -47.03 13.19 8.69
C ALA A 29 -47.25 13.40 7.18
N THR A 30 -47.05 14.63 6.66
CA THR A 30 -47.12 14.88 5.21
C THR A 30 -46.01 14.18 4.44
N LEU A 31 -44.80 14.11 4.99
CA LEU A 31 -43.70 13.35 4.40
C LEU A 31 -44.03 11.86 4.32
N SER A 32 -44.55 11.29 5.41
CA SER A 32 -45.04 9.90 5.42
C SER A 32 -46.16 9.67 4.39
N GLY A 33 -47.08 10.63 4.25
CA GLY A 33 -48.12 10.63 3.23
C GLY A 33 -47.56 10.56 1.81
N VAL A 34 -46.56 11.40 1.48
CA VAL A 34 -45.89 11.37 0.17
C VAL A 34 -45.18 10.03 -0.07
N LEU A 35 -44.40 9.55 0.90
CA LEU A 35 -43.65 8.31 0.76
C LEU A 35 -44.55 7.07 0.64
N SER A 36 -45.66 7.02 1.40
CA SER A 36 -46.61 5.91 1.37
C SER A 36 -47.48 5.90 0.11
N GLU A 37 -47.94 7.05 -0.37
CA GLU A 37 -48.71 7.14 -1.63
C GLU A 37 -47.87 6.80 -2.85
N MET A 38 -46.57 7.06 -2.78
CA MET A 38 -45.63 6.60 -3.78
C MET A 38 -45.32 5.11 -3.70
N GLY A 39 -45.30 4.58 -2.47
CA GLY A 39 -45.00 3.21 -2.14
C GLY A 39 -46.25 2.31 -2.12
N SER A 40 -46.82 2.01 -3.29
CA SER A 40 -47.47 0.70 -3.39
C SER A 40 -46.40 -0.35 -3.06
N GLN A 41 -46.70 -1.38 -2.28
CA GLN A 41 -45.79 -2.38 -1.66
C GLN A 41 -44.57 -2.89 -2.47
N ARG A 42 -44.46 -2.62 -3.78
CA ARG A 42 -43.38 -2.99 -4.70
C ARG A 42 -42.26 -1.95 -4.87
N VAL A 43 -42.45 -0.68 -4.47
CA VAL A 43 -41.46 0.39 -4.72
C VAL A 43 -40.24 0.30 -3.78
N PHE A 44 -40.45 -0.18 -2.56
CA PHE A 44 -39.34 -0.47 -1.64
C PHE A 44 -38.47 -1.65 -2.09
N ASP A 45 -38.96 -2.46 -3.04
CA ASP A 45 -38.21 -3.57 -3.62
C ASP A 45 -37.36 -3.13 -4.85
N SER A 46 -37.52 -1.89 -5.34
CA SER A 46 -36.78 -1.40 -6.53
C SER A 46 -36.10 -0.03 -6.28
N PRO A 47 -34.77 0.00 -6.03
CA PRO A 47 -34.00 1.23 -5.89
C PRO A 47 -34.11 2.20 -7.08
N ALA A 48 -34.38 1.67 -8.28
CA ALA A 48 -34.53 2.47 -9.50
C ALA A 48 -35.77 3.39 -9.43
N GLU A 49 -36.86 2.95 -8.81
CA GLU A 49 -38.08 3.77 -8.69
C GLU A 49 -37.89 4.92 -7.70
N ILE A 50 -37.15 4.69 -6.61
CA ILE A 50 -36.77 5.75 -5.66
C ILE A 50 -35.91 6.79 -6.36
N LEU A 51 -34.92 6.38 -7.15
CA LEU A 51 -34.08 7.30 -7.91
C LEU A 51 -34.89 8.10 -8.94
N ARG A 52 -35.83 7.46 -9.65
CA ARG A 52 -36.75 8.15 -10.59
C ARG A 52 -37.56 9.23 -9.89
N PHE A 53 -38.08 8.94 -8.70
CA PHE A 53 -38.78 9.93 -7.91
C PHE A 53 -37.88 11.10 -7.50
N LEU A 54 -36.71 10.81 -6.93
CA LEU A 54 -35.76 11.84 -6.51
C LEU A 54 -35.34 12.74 -7.68
N ARG A 55 -35.19 12.18 -8.88
CA ARG A 55 -34.93 12.94 -10.11
C ARG A 55 -36.10 13.83 -10.53
N ILE A 56 -37.35 13.37 -10.38
CA ILE A 56 -38.54 14.21 -10.64
C ILE A 56 -38.61 15.35 -9.63
N LEU A 57 -38.36 15.05 -8.36
CA LEU A 57 -38.24 16.05 -7.31
C LEU A 57 -37.18 17.06 -7.72
N GLN A 58 -35.94 16.64 -8.02
CA GLN A 58 -34.82 17.52 -8.40
C GLN A 58 -35.21 18.56 -9.45
N LEU A 59 -35.92 18.17 -10.51
CA LEU A 59 -36.40 19.08 -11.56
C LEU A 59 -37.35 20.16 -11.02
N LEU A 60 -38.21 19.81 -10.06
CA LEU A 60 -39.13 20.75 -9.42
C LEU A 60 -38.39 21.72 -8.48
N ASN A 61 -37.33 21.27 -7.79
CA ASN A 61 -36.54 22.17 -6.94
C ASN A 61 -35.68 23.15 -7.74
N GLU A 62 -35.09 22.69 -8.85
CA GLU A 62 -34.35 23.59 -9.74
C GLU A 62 -35.25 24.70 -10.29
N GLU A 63 -36.52 24.41 -10.60
CA GLU A 63 -37.51 25.45 -10.95
C GLU A 63 -37.79 26.37 -9.75
N ALA A 64 -37.98 25.79 -8.57
CA ALA A 64 -38.29 26.52 -7.35
C ALA A 64 -37.15 27.45 -6.87
N LEU A 65 -35.91 27.13 -7.22
CA LEU A 65 -34.69 27.91 -7.00
C LEU A 65 -34.37 28.89 -8.14
N GLY A 66 -35.12 28.84 -9.26
CA GLY A 66 -34.91 29.69 -10.42
C GLY A 66 -33.74 29.29 -11.32
N ILE A 67 -33.22 28.08 -11.17
CA ILE A 67 -32.12 27.52 -11.96
C ILE A 67 -32.63 26.96 -13.30
N GLY A 68 -33.92 26.64 -13.40
CA GLY A 68 -34.57 26.10 -14.60
C GLY A 68 -35.76 26.91 -15.10
N ASP A 69 -36.17 26.61 -16.35
CA ASP A 69 -37.37 27.16 -16.95
C ASP A 69 -38.63 26.79 -16.13
N ARG A 70 -39.70 27.60 -16.20
CA ARG A 70 -40.97 27.30 -15.52
C ARG A 70 -41.59 25.98 -15.98
N ILE A 71 -42.17 25.21 -15.06
CA ILE A 71 -42.84 23.93 -15.35
C ILE A 71 -44.36 24.14 -15.33
N PRO A 72 -45.03 24.29 -16.49
CA PRO A 72 -46.46 24.61 -16.53
C PRO A 72 -47.35 23.43 -16.11
N ASN A 73 -46.96 22.19 -16.40
CA ASN A 73 -47.77 21.01 -16.16
C ASN A 73 -46.93 19.72 -16.02
N SER A 74 -47.59 18.62 -15.65
CA SER A 74 -46.98 17.29 -15.51
C SER A 74 -46.38 16.72 -16.80
N ASP A 75 -46.93 17.10 -17.97
CA ASP A 75 -46.42 16.63 -19.26
C ASP A 75 -45.06 17.27 -19.58
N THR A 76 -44.91 18.55 -19.28
CA THR A 76 -43.62 19.25 -19.44
C THR A 76 -42.57 18.66 -18.51
N LEU A 77 -42.97 18.32 -17.28
CA LEU A 77 -42.09 17.64 -16.32
C LEU A 77 -41.64 16.26 -16.84
N TYR A 78 -42.54 15.48 -17.44
CA TYR A 78 -42.22 14.20 -18.06
C TYR A 78 -41.20 14.33 -19.20
N TYR A 79 -41.41 15.25 -20.15
CA TYR A 79 -40.47 15.40 -21.26
C TYR A 79 -39.11 15.94 -20.80
N ARG A 80 -39.08 16.82 -19.79
CA ARG A 80 -37.82 17.26 -19.18
C ARG A 80 -37.06 16.12 -18.52
N TYR A 81 -37.77 15.24 -17.82
CA TYR A 81 -37.18 14.04 -17.26
C TYR A 81 -36.48 13.21 -18.33
N GLN A 82 -37.19 12.90 -19.42
CA GLN A 82 -36.63 12.08 -20.51
C GLN A 82 -35.45 12.73 -21.22
N ASN A 83 -35.47 14.05 -21.38
CA ASN A 83 -34.37 14.77 -22.04
C ASN A 83 -33.13 14.87 -21.16
N ARG A 84 -33.28 14.96 -19.83
CA ARG A 84 -32.17 15.21 -18.91
C ARG A 84 -31.51 13.93 -18.40
N PHE A 85 -32.30 12.92 -18.09
CA PHE A 85 -31.79 11.71 -17.44
C PHE A 85 -31.76 10.54 -18.42
N PRO A 86 -30.59 9.91 -18.65
CA PRO A 86 -30.53 8.66 -19.37
C PRO A 86 -31.12 7.55 -18.49
N ASP A 87 -32.38 7.20 -18.74
CA ASP A 87 -33.10 6.12 -18.07
C ASP A 87 -33.62 5.15 -19.15
N ALA A 88 -33.27 3.87 -19.04
CA ALA A 88 -33.68 2.84 -19.99
C ALA A 88 -35.19 2.56 -19.94
N ASP A 89 -35.85 2.86 -18.82
CA ASP A 89 -37.28 2.66 -18.61
C ASP A 89 -37.89 3.89 -17.89
N PRO A 90 -38.03 5.04 -18.58
CA PRO A 90 -38.47 6.27 -17.95
C PRO A 90 -39.92 6.16 -17.42
N PRO A 91 -40.25 6.86 -16.32
CA PRO A 91 -41.57 6.78 -15.71
C PRO A 91 -42.65 7.25 -16.70
N SER A 92 -43.74 6.49 -16.84
CA SER A 92 -44.84 6.86 -17.74
C SER A 92 -45.45 8.23 -17.39
N LYS A 93 -46.03 8.92 -18.39
CA LYS A 93 -46.76 10.19 -18.17
C LYS A 93 -47.80 10.11 -17.06
N LYS A 94 -48.55 8.99 -16.99
CA LYS A 94 -49.54 8.74 -15.93
C LYS A 94 -48.90 8.69 -14.54
N LYS A 95 -47.72 8.07 -14.42
CA LYS A 95 -46.98 8.00 -13.15
C LYS A 95 -46.44 9.37 -12.73
N VAL A 96 -45.90 10.16 -13.66
CA VAL A 96 -45.47 11.54 -13.36
C VAL A 96 -46.65 12.42 -12.92
N ALA A 97 -47.78 12.34 -13.62
CA ALA A 97 -49.00 13.06 -13.22
C ALA A 97 -49.51 12.63 -11.84
N HIS A 98 -49.45 11.33 -11.53
CA HIS A 98 -49.78 10.81 -10.21
C HIS A 98 -48.85 11.37 -9.13
N ILE A 99 -47.53 11.36 -9.33
CA ILE A 99 -46.55 11.95 -8.40
C ILE A 99 -46.88 13.43 -8.16
N VAL A 100 -47.16 14.21 -9.21
CA VAL A 100 -47.56 15.61 -9.06
C VAL A 100 -48.84 15.75 -8.23
N ASN A 101 -49.83 14.88 -8.42
CA ASN A 101 -51.06 14.90 -7.63
C ASN A 101 -50.81 14.57 -6.16
N VAL A 102 -50.00 13.56 -5.86
CA VAL A 102 -49.57 13.19 -4.49
C VAL A 102 -48.91 14.39 -3.80
N LEU A 103 -47.98 15.05 -4.49
CA LEU A 103 -47.30 16.23 -3.96
C LEU A 103 -48.24 17.42 -3.73
N VAL A 104 -49.28 17.58 -4.55
CA VAL A 104 -50.30 18.63 -4.36
C VAL A 104 -51.21 18.29 -3.19
N ASN A 105 -51.67 17.04 -3.07
CA ASN A 105 -52.53 16.58 -1.98
C ASN A 105 -51.85 16.75 -0.60
N ASN A 106 -50.53 16.51 -0.55
CA ASN A 106 -49.73 16.66 0.66
C ASN A 106 -49.17 18.08 0.86
N ASN A 107 -49.66 19.09 0.11
CA ASN A 107 -49.26 20.50 0.23
C ASN A 107 -47.78 20.82 -0.06
N TRP A 108 -47.08 19.98 -0.80
CA TRP A 108 -45.70 20.26 -1.25
C TRP A 108 -45.67 21.11 -2.51
N LEU A 109 -46.67 20.92 -3.39
CA LEU A 109 -46.86 21.70 -4.60
C LEU A 109 -48.20 22.44 -4.58
N SER A 110 -48.28 23.52 -5.36
CA SER A 110 -49.52 24.21 -5.70
C SER A 110 -49.67 24.30 -7.21
N LYS A 111 -50.87 23.98 -7.72
CA LYS A 111 -51.22 24.18 -9.13
C LYS A 111 -51.69 25.61 -9.30
N GLN A 112 -50.92 26.44 -9.99
CA GLN A 112 -51.30 27.80 -10.37
C GLN A 112 -51.57 27.87 -11.87
N THR A 113 -52.28 28.90 -12.32
CA THR A 113 -52.53 29.15 -13.75
C THR A 113 -51.24 29.32 -14.55
N THR A 114 -50.17 29.76 -13.89
CA THR A 114 -48.84 30.00 -14.45
C THR A 114 -47.91 28.79 -14.37
N GLY A 115 -48.29 27.72 -13.66
CA GLY A 115 -47.54 26.46 -13.59
C GLY A 115 -47.59 25.76 -12.22
N LEU A 116 -46.78 24.72 -12.08
CA LEU A 116 -46.55 24.02 -10.82
C LEU A 116 -45.59 24.85 -9.97
N LYS A 117 -46.04 25.33 -8.81
CA LYS A 117 -45.22 26.10 -7.88
C LYS A 117 -44.98 25.33 -6.59
N MET A 118 -43.73 25.18 -6.19
CA MET A 118 -43.36 24.55 -4.92
C MET A 118 -43.66 25.45 -3.73
N ARG A 119 -44.23 24.87 -2.67
CA ARG A 119 -44.51 25.53 -1.39
C ARG A 119 -43.32 25.37 -0.44
N ASP A 120 -43.23 26.23 0.58
CA ASP A 120 -42.09 26.25 1.50
C ASP A 120 -41.88 24.93 2.25
N LEU A 121 -42.98 24.25 2.62
CA LEU A 121 -42.91 22.89 3.18
C LEU A 121 -42.29 21.89 2.20
N GLY A 122 -42.74 21.93 0.94
CA GLY A 122 -42.22 21.05 -0.12
C GLY A 122 -40.74 21.28 -0.38
N LYS A 123 -40.29 22.54 -0.39
CA LYS A 123 -38.86 22.89 -0.51
C LYS A 123 -38.04 22.26 0.62
N ARG A 124 -38.41 22.53 1.88
CA ARG A 124 -37.70 21.99 3.06
C ARG A 124 -37.64 20.45 3.06
N MET A 125 -38.76 19.78 2.85
CA MET A 125 -38.81 18.31 2.89
C MET A 125 -38.01 17.69 1.74
N MET A 126 -38.08 18.30 0.57
CA MET A 126 -37.35 17.82 -0.60
C MET A 126 -35.84 18.02 -0.45
N ASP A 127 -35.39 19.17 0.05
CA ASP A 127 -33.96 19.42 0.30
C ASP A 127 -33.40 18.40 1.30
N VAL A 128 -34.17 18.06 2.35
CA VAL A 128 -33.80 16.99 3.30
C VAL A 128 -33.70 15.63 2.62
N LEU A 129 -34.66 15.28 1.75
CA LEU A 129 -34.63 14.00 1.02
C LEU A 129 -33.45 13.90 0.04
N ILE A 130 -33.15 14.96 -0.70
CA ILE A 130 -31.98 14.99 -1.60
C ILE A 130 -30.70 14.89 -0.79
N ARG A 131 -30.58 15.67 0.29
CA ARG A 131 -29.40 15.62 1.16
C ARG A 131 -29.22 14.21 1.73
N LEU A 132 -30.28 13.59 2.22
CA LEU A 132 -30.23 12.21 2.71
C LEU A 132 -29.77 11.22 1.63
N ALA A 133 -30.29 11.33 0.41
CA ALA A 133 -29.91 10.46 -0.69
C ALA A 133 -28.44 10.66 -1.11
N ASN A 134 -27.98 11.91 -1.19
CA ASN A 134 -26.60 12.25 -1.52
C ASN A 134 -25.63 11.81 -0.41
N ASP A 135 -25.98 12.04 0.85
CA ASP A 135 -25.18 11.60 2.00
C ASP A 135 -25.10 10.07 2.05
N SER A 136 -26.19 9.37 1.72
CA SER A 136 -26.19 7.91 1.62
C SER A 136 -25.34 7.42 0.45
N LEU A 137 -25.40 8.07 -0.71
CA LEU A 137 -24.56 7.73 -1.85
C LEU A 137 -23.09 7.94 -1.51
N ALA A 138 -22.74 9.10 -0.96
CA ALA A 138 -21.38 9.42 -0.53
C ALA A 138 -20.86 8.39 0.48
N TYR A 139 -21.68 8.00 1.46
CA TYR A 139 -21.35 6.93 2.39
C TYR A 139 -21.01 5.60 1.68
N TYR A 140 -21.82 5.17 0.71
CA TYR A 140 -21.57 3.91 0.00
C TYR A 140 -20.47 3.98 -1.07
N LEU A 141 -20.02 5.17 -1.46
CA LEU A 141 -18.84 5.36 -2.32
C LEU A 141 -17.53 5.18 -1.57
N GLU A 142 -17.54 5.29 -0.24
CA GLU A 142 -16.39 5.04 0.61
C GLU A 142 -16.20 3.54 0.89
N ASP A 143 -14.95 3.18 1.17
CA ASP A 143 -14.56 1.88 1.71
C ASP A 143 -15.07 1.71 3.15
N ASP A 144 -14.92 0.52 3.73
CA ASP A 144 -15.51 0.25 5.05
C ASP A 144 -14.90 1.12 6.17
N ILE A 145 -13.62 1.49 6.07
CA ILE A 145 -12.95 2.41 7.00
C ILE A 145 -13.38 3.86 6.73
N GLY A 146 -13.35 4.30 5.47
CA GLY A 146 -13.77 5.63 5.05
C GLY A 146 -15.24 5.92 5.34
N ARG A 147 -16.10 4.91 5.35
CA ARG A 147 -17.51 5.01 5.75
C ARG A 147 -17.68 5.55 7.18
N SER A 148 -16.92 5.01 8.12
CA SER A 148 -16.99 5.42 9.53
C SER A 148 -16.44 6.83 9.71
N LEU A 149 -15.33 7.17 9.04
CA LEU A 149 -14.78 8.52 9.02
C LEU A 149 -15.70 9.54 8.36
N PHE A 150 -16.34 9.18 7.26
CA PHE A 150 -17.32 10.03 6.59
C PHE A 150 -18.51 10.32 7.50
N GLN A 151 -19.01 9.32 8.24
CA GLN A 151 -20.06 9.54 9.24
C GLN A 151 -19.60 10.45 10.37
N ALA A 152 -18.38 10.25 10.90
CA ALA A 152 -17.81 11.14 11.91
C ALA A 152 -17.70 12.59 11.41
N ARG A 153 -17.23 12.80 10.17
CA ARG A 153 -17.11 14.14 9.57
C ARG A 153 -18.48 14.79 9.38
N ARG A 154 -19.44 14.03 8.89
CA ARG A 154 -20.83 14.48 8.76
C ARG A 154 -21.43 14.86 10.11
N ASP A 155 -21.19 14.07 11.16
CA ASP A 155 -21.69 14.39 12.51
C ASP A 155 -21.01 15.65 13.07
N ALA A 156 -19.74 15.90 12.75
CA ALA A 156 -19.04 17.15 13.09
C ALA A 156 -19.69 18.36 12.39
N GLU A 157 -19.89 18.28 11.07
CA GLU A 157 -20.51 19.34 10.27
C GLU A 157 -21.98 19.59 10.67
N LEU A 158 -22.72 18.54 11.03
CA LEU A 158 -24.08 18.68 11.55
C LEU A 158 -24.10 19.33 12.93
N SER A 159 -23.15 18.98 13.81
CA SER A 159 -23.04 19.63 15.12
C SER A 159 -22.77 21.13 14.95
N GLU A 160 -21.83 21.50 14.07
CA GLU A 160 -21.57 22.90 13.72
C GLU A 160 -22.82 23.61 13.16
N ALA A 161 -23.48 23.02 12.18
CA ALA A 161 -24.59 23.67 11.49
C ALA A 161 -25.88 23.77 12.33
N TYR A 162 -26.03 23.00 13.41
CA TYR A 162 -27.27 22.95 14.21
C TYR A 162 -27.04 23.30 15.69
N ASP A 163 -26.07 22.68 16.35
CA ASP A 163 -25.85 22.86 17.79
C ASP A 163 -25.41 24.31 18.10
N ASP A 164 -24.60 24.94 17.24
CA ASP A 164 -24.17 26.34 17.40
C ASP A 164 -25.33 27.34 17.30
N HIS A 165 -26.41 26.94 16.63
CA HIS A 165 -27.62 27.73 16.51
C HIS A 165 -28.66 27.39 17.58
N GLY A 166 -28.28 26.59 18.58
CA GLY A 166 -29.15 26.16 19.68
C GLY A 166 -30.21 25.16 19.24
N ILE A 167 -30.06 24.51 18.08
CA ILE A 167 -30.94 23.43 17.62
C ILE A 167 -30.26 22.12 17.99
N SER A 168 -30.88 21.32 18.86
CA SER A 168 -30.28 20.05 19.28
C SER A 168 -30.14 19.09 18.11
N GLY A 169 -28.90 18.82 17.69
CA GLY A 169 -28.57 17.74 16.77
C GLY A 169 -28.61 16.35 17.43
N GLY A 170 -28.82 16.29 18.75
CA GLY A 170 -28.70 15.09 19.58
C GLY A 170 -27.26 14.84 20.04
N ASN A 171 -26.93 13.58 20.35
CA ASN A 171 -25.59 13.18 20.82
C ASN A 171 -24.57 13.08 19.66
N LYS A 172 -24.45 14.12 18.83
CA LYS A 172 -23.61 14.11 17.61
C LYS A 172 -22.13 13.98 17.91
N ILE A 173 -21.64 14.62 18.95
CA ILE A 173 -20.25 14.50 19.39
C ILE A 173 -19.95 13.08 19.88
N ALA A 174 -20.88 12.46 20.62
CA ALA A 174 -20.72 11.07 21.03
C ALA A 174 -20.78 10.10 19.85
N SER A 175 -21.62 10.37 18.86
CA SER A 175 -21.68 9.62 17.59
C SER A 175 -20.38 9.74 16.82
N LEU A 176 -19.83 10.95 16.69
CA LEU A 176 -18.53 11.23 16.09
C LEU A 176 -17.43 10.42 16.77
N ILE A 177 -17.30 10.52 18.09
CA ILE A 177 -16.27 9.80 18.87
C ILE A 177 -16.40 8.30 18.65
N ARG A 178 -17.62 7.75 18.71
CA ARG A 178 -17.85 6.32 18.49
C ARG A 178 -17.49 5.87 17.07
N ASN A 179 -17.75 6.69 16.07
CA ASN A 179 -17.37 6.38 14.69
C ASN A 179 -15.84 6.39 14.50
N VAL A 180 -15.13 7.28 15.19
CA VAL A 180 -13.66 7.29 15.22
C VAL A 180 -13.13 6.05 15.96
N GLU A 181 -13.67 5.71 17.13
CA GLU A 181 -13.32 4.48 17.87
C GLU A 181 -13.50 3.23 16.99
N ASN A 182 -14.62 3.12 16.27
CA ASN A 182 -14.84 2.02 15.32
C ASN A 182 -13.80 2.03 14.18
N THR A 183 -13.46 3.21 13.65
CA THR A 183 -12.44 3.34 12.60
C THR A 183 -11.08 2.85 13.08
N ILE A 184 -10.68 3.19 14.32
CA ILE A 184 -9.42 2.73 14.91
C ILE A 184 -9.39 1.21 15.02
N LEU A 185 -10.49 0.58 15.45
CA LEU A 185 -10.60 -0.88 15.50
C LEU A 185 -10.42 -1.50 14.11
N MET A 186 -11.11 -0.95 13.09
CA MET A 186 -11.00 -1.44 11.72
C MET A 186 -9.60 -1.25 11.12
N LEU A 187 -8.92 -0.14 11.45
CA LEU A 187 -7.54 0.10 11.05
C LEU A 187 -6.58 -0.92 11.66
N LYS A 188 -6.76 -1.26 12.94
CA LYS A 188 -5.96 -2.30 13.61
C LYS A 188 -6.21 -3.68 13.02
N GLU A 189 -7.47 -4.03 12.77
CA GLU A 189 -7.85 -5.32 12.20
C GLU A 189 -7.32 -5.50 10.77
N ARG A 190 -7.32 -4.43 9.97
CA ARG A 190 -6.90 -4.45 8.56
C ARG A 190 -5.49 -3.89 8.35
N GLU A 191 -4.70 -3.72 9.41
CA GLU A 191 -3.37 -3.11 9.33
C GLU A 191 -2.47 -3.87 8.35
N LEU A 192 -2.46 -5.21 8.44
CA LEU A 192 -1.67 -6.07 7.56
C LEU A 192 -2.14 -6.01 6.10
N GLU A 193 -3.45 -6.01 5.87
CA GLU A 193 -4.05 -5.91 4.54
C GLU A 193 -3.65 -4.59 3.85
N LEU A 194 -3.77 -3.48 4.57
CA LEU A 194 -3.41 -2.16 4.07
C LEU A 194 -1.91 -2.00 3.85
N LEU A 195 -1.05 -2.60 4.69
CA LEU A 195 0.40 -2.55 4.48
C LEU A 195 0.85 -3.46 3.33
N ALA A 196 0.07 -4.49 2.99
CA ALA A 196 0.35 -5.38 1.87
C ALA A 196 -0.09 -4.83 0.50
N ASP A 197 -1.08 -3.94 0.45
CA ASP A 197 -1.56 -3.35 -0.81
C ASP A 197 -0.56 -2.33 -1.39
N ARG A 198 -0.11 -2.58 -2.63
CA ARG A 198 0.86 -1.77 -3.38
C ARG A 198 0.38 -0.34 -3.66
N ASN A 199 -0.91 -0.07 -3.56
CA ASN A 199 -1.49 1.26 -3.75
C ASN A 199 -2.18 1.79 -2.48
N ALA A 200 -1.78 1.33 -1.29
CA ALA A 200 -2.40 1.77 -0.04
C ALA A 200 -2.07 3.22 0.37
N LEU A 201 -0.94 3.79 -0.10
CA LEU A 201 -0.49 5.10 0.36
C LEU A 201 -1.54 6.22 0.21
N PRO A 202 -2.20 6.41 -0.95
CA PRO A 202 -3.26 7.42 -1.09
C PRO A 202 -4.43 7.21 -0.14
N GLN A 203 -4.80 5.95 0.13
CA GLN A 203 -5.89 5.60 1.04
C GLN A 203 -5.49 5.90 2.49
N LEU A 204 -4.28 5.52 2.90
CA LEU A 204 -3.74 5.81 4.24
C LEU A 204 -3.59 7.32 4.48
N GLN A 205 -3.15 8.07 3.47
CA GLN A 205 -3.11 9.54 3.53
C GLN A 205 -4.51 10.13 3.69
N LYS A 206 -5.48 9.69 2.89
CA LYS A 206 -6.87 10.14 3.00
C LYS A 206 -7.42 9.89 4.42
N ILE A 207 -7.14 8.71 4.99
CA ILE A 207 -7.54 8.36 6.35
C ILE A 207 -6.88 9.28 7.37
N HIS A 208 -5.57 9.50 7.26
CA HIS A 208 -4.83 10.39 8.16
C HIS A 208 -5.34 11.83 8.10
N ASP A 209 -5.54 12.37 6.89
CA ASP A 209 -6.05 13.73 6.69
C ASP A 209 -7.45 13.89 7.30
N LEU A 210 -8.32 12.89 7.13
CA LEU A 210 -9.65 12.88 7.74
C LEU A 210 -9.59 12.80 9.27
N MET A 211 -8.69 11.99 9.84
CA MET A 211 -8.48 11.90 11.29
C MET A 211 -7.98 13.24 11.85
N ALA A 212 -7.03 13.88 11.17
CA ALA A 212 -6.50 15.19 11.57
C ALA A 212 -7.57 16.29 11.49
N GLU A 213 -8.36 16.33 10.41
CA GLU A 213 -9.50 17.25 10.27
C GLU A 213 -10.52 17.06 11.41
N LEU A 214 -10.85 15.81 11.72
CA LEU A 214 -11.78 15.48 12.81
C LEU A 214 -11.24 15.85 14.19
N GLN A 215 -9.94 15.69 14.41
CA GLN A 215 -9.28 16.11 15.65
C GLN A 215 -9.34 17.63 15.84
N GLU A 216 -9.08 18.40 14.78
CA GLU A 216 -9.20 19.87 14.82
C GLU A 216 -10.63 20.28 15.15
N LYS A 217 -11.61 19.76 14.39
CA LYS A 217 -13.03 20.04 14.61
C LYS A 217 -13.47 19.67 16.03
N LEU A 218 -13.10 18.50 16.53
CA LEU A 218 -13.48 18.06 17.87
C LEU A 218 -12.84 18.96 18.96
N SER A 219 -11.59 19.37 18.77
CA SER A 219 -10.91 20.30 19.68
C SER A 219 -11.58 21.67 19.73
N GLU A 220 -12.02 22.19 18.57
CA GLU A 220 -12.80 23.44 18.52
C GLU A 220 -14.11 23.29 19.30
N ARG A 221 -14.81 22.18 19.12
CA ARG A 221 -16.06 21.89 19.84
C ARG A 221 -15.84 21.84 21.35
N PHE A 222 -14.86 21.08 21.82
CA PHE A 222 -14.55 21.00 23.26
C PHE A 222 -14.27 22.37 23.88
N ARG A 223 -13.56 23.25 23.16
CA ARG A 223 -13.29 24.61 23.63
C ARG A 223 -14.56 25.45 23.78
N MET A 224 -15.59 25.20 22.98
CA MET A 224 -16.90 25.84 23.14
C MET A 224 -17.61 25.30 24.39
N PHE A 225 -17.53 23.99 24.66
CA PHE A 225 -18.18 23.38 25.82
C PHE A 225 -17.47 23.60 27.16
N GLU A 226 -16.17 23.90 27.18
CA GLU A 226 -15.45 24.32 28.39
C GLU A 226 -16.07 25.57 29.05
N THR A 227 -16.87 26.33 28.31
CA THR A 227 -17.63 27.48 28.81
C THR A 227 -19.02 27.15 29.35
N MET A 228 -19.46 25.89 29.24
CA MET A 228 -20.78 25.40 29.69
C MET A 228 -20.64 24.57 30.98
N ASP A 229 -21.38 24.94 32.03
CA ASP A 229 -21.38 24.33 33.37
C ASP A 229 -22.02 22.90 33.44
N GLU A 230 -21.81 22.04 32.43
CA GLU A 230 -22.26 20.63 32.43
C GLU A 230 -21.06 19.66 32.61
N SER A 231 -20.41 19.78 33.77
CA SER A 231 -19.04 19.31 34.00
C SER A 231 -18.80 17.78 34.00
N LEU A 232 -19.77 16.90 34.29
CA LEU A 232 -19.45 15.48 34.55
C LEU A 232 -19.56 14.57 33.32
N ILE A 233 -20.66 14.65 32.56
CA ILE A 233 -20.87 13.81 31.35
C ILE A 233 -19.95 14.27 30.22
N LEU A 234 -19.73 15.57 30.13
CA LEU A 234 -18.85 16.15 29.13
C LEU A 234 -17.38 15.78 29.35
N THR A 235 -16.92 15.66 30.61
CA THR A 235 -15.53 15.30 30.91
C THR A 235 -15.18 13.89 30.44
N ASP A 236 -16.06 12.90 30.65
CA ASP A 236 -15.86 11.54 30.13
C ASP A 236 -15.80 11.54 28.59
N LEU A 237 -16.71 12.28 27.96
CA LEU A 237 -16.77 12.41 26.51
C LEU A 237 -15.51 13.09 25.94
N MET A 238 -15.02 14.13 26.62
CA MET A 238 -13.78 14.84 26.27
C MET A 238 -12.57 13.93 26.37
N GLN A 239 -12.46 13.17 27.46
CA GLN A 239 -11.36 12.23 27.66
C GLN A 239 -11.38 11.13 26.59
N ARG A 240 -12.54 10.52 26.34
CA ARG A 240 -12.71 9.49 25.30
C ARG A 240 -12.40 10.03 23.91
N GLY A 241 -12.94 11.20 23.57
CA GLY A 241 -12.68 11.83 22.28
C GLY A 241 -11.21 12.19 22.08
N THR A 242 -10.55 12.76 23.08
CA THR A 242 -9.12 13.09 23.02
C THR A 242 -8.27 11.83 22.85
N THR A 243 -8.59 10.76 23.60
CA THR A 243 -7.88 9.48 23.51
C THR A 243 -8.04 8.85 22.14
N ALA A 244 -9.28 8.74 21.64
CA ALA A 244 -9.57 8.16 20.33
C ALA A 244 -8.89 8.95 19.20
N MET A 245 -8.94 10.28 19.22
CA MET A 245 -8.26 11.08 18.19
C MET A 245 -6.74 10.91 18.22
N SER A 246 -6.14 10.99 19.42
CA SER A 246 -4.69 10.80 19.57
C SER A 246 -4.26 9.42 19.06
N GLU A 247 -5.01 8.38 19.42
CA GLU A 247 -4.74 7.01 18.99
C GLU A 247 -4.92 6.84 17.48
N GLY A 248 -5.99 7.37 16.90
CA GLY A 248 -6.28 7.28 15.47
C GLY A 248 -5.27 8.04 14.60
N THR A 249 -4.88 9.25 15.01
CA THR A 249 -3.86 10.05 14.32
C THR A 249 -2.50 9.39 14.40
N ASN A 250 -2.10 8.87 15.57
CA ASN A 250 -0.82 8.15 15.73
C ASN A 250 -0.80 6.84 14.94
N LEU A 251 -1.89 6.07 14.98
CA LEU A 251 -2.01 4.81 14.24
C LEU A 251 -1.92 5.04 12.74
N SER A 252 -2.69 5.99 12.20
CA SER A 252 -2.67 6.31 10.77
C SER A 252 -1.30 6.82 10.30
N LEU A 253 -0.66 7.68 11.08
CA LEU A 253 0.69 8.17 10.79
C LEU A 253 1.73 7.04 10.86
N GLY A 254 1.67 6.19 11.88
CA GLY A 254 2.53 5.03 12.02
C GLY A 254 2.39 4.05 10.85
N MET A 255 1.17 3.82 10.37
CA MET A 255 0.93 3.00 9.18
C MET A 255 1.53 3.61 7.90
N ILE A 256 1.40 4.93 7.71
CA ILE A 256 2.05 5.64 6.59
C ILE A 256 3.57 5.48 6.68
N ASN A 257 4.16 5.70 7.86
CA ASN A 257 5.61 5.58 8.06
C ASN A 257 6.11 4.15 7.81
N LYS A 258 5.40 3.14 8.31
CA LYS A 258 5.69 1.73 8.06
C LYS A 258 5.64 1.41 6.56
N TYR A 259 4.60 1.85 5.87
CA TYR A 259 4.46 1.68 4.42
C TYR A 259 5.62 2.32 3.63
N LEU A 260 5.99 3.56 4.00
CA LEU A 260 7.12 4.25 3.39
C LEU A 260 8.45 3.53 3.66
N LYS A 261 8.65 3.00 4.87
CA LYS A 261 9.83 2.19 5.19
C LYS A 261 9.89 0.92 4.35
N PHE A 262 8.79 0.20 4.23
CA PHE A 262 8.70 -1.00 3.42
C PHE A 262 9.02 -0.75 1.94
N THR A 263 8.41 0.27 1.36
CA THR A 263 8.70 0.67 -0.03
C THR A 263 10.13 1.20 -0.24
N THR A 264 10.72 1.82 0.79
CA THR A 264 12.13 2.26 0.75
C THR A 264 13.10 1.10 0.91
N MET A 265 12.79 0.12 1.78
CA MET A 265 13.57 -1.10 1.97
C MET A 265 13.73 -1.88 0.67
N GLN A 266 12.66 -2.01 -0.13
CA GLN A 266 12.73 -2.61 -1.47
C GLN A 266 13.74 -1.94 -2.41
N LYS A 267 13.97 -0.64 -2.23
CA LYS A 267 14.86 0.16 -3.08
C LYS A 267 16.26 0.32 -2.49
N THR A 268 16.48 -0.13 -1.26
CA THR A 268 17.76 0.06 -0.56
C THR A 268 18.74 -1.01 -1.00
N PRO A 269 19.92 -0.65 -1.54
CA PRO A 269 20.93 -1.63 -1.93
C PRO A 269 21.43 -2.39 -0.70
N LEU A 270 21.60 -3.71 -0.83
CA LEU A 270 22.11 -4.56 0.23
C LEU A 270 23.52 -4.10 0.65
N SER A 271 23.65 -3.65 1.90
CA SER A 271 24.95 -3.32 2.51
C SER A 271 25.73 -4.61 2.76
N SER A 272 27.02 -4.62 2.44
CA SER A 272 27.94 -5.70 2.78
C SER A 272 28.36 -5.73 4.27
N SER A 273 27.99 -4.69 5.04
CA SER A 273 28.28 -4.58 6.47
C SER A 273 27.00 -4.61 7.29
N ILE A 274 26.87 -5.66 8.12
CA ILE A 274 25.79 -5.81 9.10
C ILE A 274 26.34 -5.42 10.47
N GLN A 275 25.67 -4.48 11.15
CA GLN A 275 26.00 -4.10 12.52
C GLN A 275 25.18 -4.96 13.50
N PRO A 276 25.76 -5.95 14.20
CA PRO A 276 24.99 -6.93 14.96
C PRO A 276 24.20 -6.33 16.12
N ASP A 277 24.70 -5.27 16.74
CA ASP A 277 24.03 -4.62 17.87
C ASP A 277 22.78 -3.85 17.44
N LEU A 278 22.80 -3.21 16.26
CA LEU A 278 21.60 -2.57 15.68
C LEU A 278 20.56 -3.61 15.29
N VAL A 279 20.98 -4.75 14.73
CA VAL A 279 20.07 -5.86 14.41
C VAL A 279 19.44 -6.42 15.69
N ARG A 280 20.21 -6.62 16.75
CA ARG A 280 19.69 -7.08 18.04
C ARG A 280 18.69 -6.09 18.62
N GLN A 281 19.01 -4.79 18.62
CA GLN A 281 18.07 -3.75 19.07
C GLN A 281 16.79 -3.75 18.24
N PHE A 282 16.90 -3.85 16.91
CA PHE A 282 15.75 -3.92 16.02
C PHE A 282 14.86 -5.14 16.30
N ILE A 283 15.44 -6.33 16.51
CA ILE A 283 14.68 -7.54 16.87
C ILE A 283 13.96 -7.35 18.22
N ILE A 284 14.64 -6.80 19.23
CA ILE A 284 14.02 -6.54 20.53
C ILE A 284 12.84 -5.56 20.38
N SER A 285 13.04 -4.47 19.65
CA SER A 285 11.99 -3.47 19.39
C SER A 285 10.86 -3.97 18.48
N MET A 286 11.07 -5.06 17.73
CA MET A 286 10.04 -5.69 16.91
C MET A 286 9.08 -6.56 17.73
N PHE A 287 9.57 -7.17 18.82
CA PHE A 287 8.73 -7.97 19.73
C PHE A 287 7.91 -7.11 20.70
N ASP A 288 8.42 -5.94 21.06
CA ASP A 288 7.73 -4.97 21.92
C ASP A 288 7.87 -3.55 21.34
N PRO A 289 7.14 -3.25 20.24
CA PRO A 289 7.20 -1.93 19.64
C PRO A 289 6.56 -0.90 20.58
N PRO A 290 7.23 0.23 20.85
CA PRO A 290 6.59 1.38 21.50
C PRO A 290 5.29 1.75 20.78
N ILE A 291 4.30 2.27 21.51
CA ILE A 291 2.95 2.58 20.97
C ILE A 291 3.01 3.51 19.74
N ASP A 292 4.00 4.41 19.67
CA ASP A 292 4.23 5.33 18.56
C ASP A 292 5.38 4.88 17.63
N SER A 293 5.72 3.60 17.64
CA SER A 293 6.88 3.10 16.90
C SER A 293 6.57 2.83 15.44
N ASP A 294 7.37 3.45 14.57
CA ASP A 294 7.46 3.14 13.15
C ASP A 294 8.20 1.80 12.88
N ILE A 295 8.50 1.00 13.91
CA ILE A 295 9.16 -0.31 13.76
C ILE A 295 8.06 -1.34 13.48
N PRO A 296 8.10 -2.01 12.32
CA PRO A 296 7.12 -3.06 12.04
C PRO A 296 7.30 -4.22 13.02
N ASN A 297 6.19 -4.80 13.47
CA ASN A 297 6.24 -6.00 14.29
C ASN A 297 6.60 -7.24 13.44
N ALA A 298 6.87 -8.37 14.09
CA ALA A 298 7.28 -9.59 13.39
C ALA A 298 6.26 -10.03 12.33
N TYR A 299 4.96 -9.96 12.64
CA TYR A 299 3.89 -10.31 11.71
C TYR A 299 3.85 -9.41 10.48
N GLN A 300 4.05 -8.10 10.67
CA GLN A 300 4.11 -7.10 9.59
C GLN A 300 5.32 -7.33 8.69
N MET A 301 6.46 -7.70 9.27
CA MET A 301 7.67 -8.00 8.52
C MET A 301 7.50 -9.27 7.69
N PHE A 302 7.00 -10.36 8.27
CA PHE A 302 6.75 -11.61 7.53
C PHE A 302 5.70 -11.42 6.43
N SER A 303 4.60 -10.71 6.72
CA SER A 303 3.59 -10.38 5.71
C SER A 303 4.14 -9.55 4.56
N PHE A 304 5.18 -8.74 4.79
CA PHE A 304 5.85 -7.98 3.75
C PHE A 304 6.81 -8.85 2.91
N MET A 305 7.43 -9.85 3.52
CA MET A 305 8.33 -10.80 2.84
C MET A 305 7.58 -11.83 1.98
N GLU A 306 6.28 -12.05 2.22
CA GLU A 306 5.45 -13.05 1.54
C GLU A 306 4.46 -12.42 0.53
N GLN A 307 4.91 -11.48 -0.32
CA GLN A 307 4.01 -10.68 -1.19
C GLN A 307 3.78 -11.20 -2.62
N GLY A 308 4.30 -12.37 -2.97
CA GLY A 308 4.38 -12.90 -4.34
C GLY A 308 5.06 -11.98 -5.37
N GLN A 309 6.10 -11.22 -5.03
CA GLN A 309 6.73 -10.19 -5.89
C GLN A 309 7.52 -10.77 -7.07
N TYR A 310 8.06 -11.99 -6.97
CA TYR A 310 8.79 -12.68 -8.04
C TYR A 310 8.60 -14.21 -7.94
N GLU A 311 8.87 -14.94 -9.04
CA GLU A 311 8.52 -16.37 -9.19
C GLU A 311 9.06 -17.27 -8.06
N ASP A 312 10.19 -16.92 -7.43
CA ASP A 312 10.82 -17.69 -6.36
C ASP A 312 10.66 -17.07 -4.96
N GLU A 313 9.87 -16.02 -4.76
CA GLU A 313 9.78 -15.33 -3.45
C GLU A 313 9.24 -16.24 -2.33
N ALA A 314 8.38 -17.20 -2.67
CA ALA A 314 7.91 -18.21 -1.71
C ALA A 314 9.04 -19.08 -1.13
N MET A 315 10.17 -19.22 -1.84
CA MET A 315 11.38 -19.90 -1.35
C MET A 315 12.25 -18.98 -0.50
N ASP A 316 12.21 -17.66 -0.75
CA ASP A 316 12.96 -16.66 0.01
C ASP A 316 12.29 -16.25 1.33
N GLY A 317 10.96 -16.40 1.42
CA GLY A 317 10.16 -16.13 2.62
C GLY A 317 10.45 -17.03 3.84
N ILE A 318 11.24 -18.09 3.68
CA ILE A 318 11.63 -18.98 4.78
C ILE A 318 12.99 -18.54 5.35
N TRP A 319 13.03 -17.38 6.03
CA TRP A 319 14.05 -17.15 7.06
C TRP A 319 13.48 -17.49 8.43
N ILE A 320 13.33 -18.79 8.69
CA ILE A 320 13.14 -19.26 10.05
C ILE A 320 14.55 -19.37 10.67
N PRO A 321 14.90 -18.61 11.72
CA PRO A 321 16.12 -18.87 12.45
C PRO A 321 15.93 -20.15 13.26
N VAL A 322 15.98 -21.32 12.61
CA VAL A 322 16.01 -22.61 13.33
C VAL A 322 17.45 -23.08 13.43
N LYS A 323 18.06 -22.76 14.56
CA LYS A 323 18.58 -23.85 15.40
C LYS A 323 17.89 -23.76 16.75
N PHE A 324 16.62 -24.19 16.82
CA PHE A 324 16.20 -24.80 18.08
C PHE A 324 17.15 -25.98 18.27
N ALA A 325 17.89 -25.99 19.38
CA ALA A 325 18.57 -27.21 19.78
C ALA A 325 17.50 -28.31 19.71
N SER A 326 17.74 -29.34 18.89
CA SER A 326 16.82 -30.47 18.80
C SER A 326 16.39 -30.84 20.21
N PRO A 327 15.09 -31.01 20.51
CA PRO A 327 14.70 -31.51 21.81
C PRO A 327 15.54 -32.75 22.10
N ILE A 328 16.20 -32.75 23.26
CA ILE A 328 17.08 -33.86 23.66
C ILE A 328 16.24 -35.13 23.50
N SER A 329 16.67 -36.02 22.62
CA SER A 329 15.91 -37.24 22.35
C SER A 329 15.75 -38.03 23.65
N GLY A 330 14.64 -38.76 23.80
CA GLY A 330 14.46 -39.62 24.98
C GLY A 330 15.65 -40.57 25.18
N SER A 331 16.28 -41.02 24.08
CA SER A 331 17.52 -41.79 24.12
C SER A 331 18.70 -40.99 24.66
N GLY A 332 18.86 -39.72 24.29
CA GLY A 332 19.92 -38.85 24.80
C GLY A 332 19.76 -38.51 26.28
N ILE A 333 18.51 -38.42 26.78
CA ILE A 333 18.25 -38.29 28.22
C ILE A 333 18.62 -39.59 28.94
N SER A 334 18.23 -40.74 28.40
CA SER A 334 18.59 -42.04 28.98
C SER A 334 20.11 -42.28 28.96
N GLU A 335 20.81 -41.98 27.88
CA GLU A 335 22.28 -42.07 27.81
C GLU A 335 22.95 -41.12 28.78
N ALA A 336 22.44 -39.89 28.94
CA ALA A 336 23.01 -38.94 29.89
C ALA A 336 22.79 -39.38 31.35
N ILE A 337 21.63 -39.97 31.68
CA ILE A 337 21.37 -40.54 33.00
C ILE A 337 22.27 -41.75 33.23
N ASP A 338 22.37 -42.65 32.26
CA ASP A 338 23.21 -43.85 32.33
C ASP A 338 24.70 -43.49 32.45
N TYR A 339 25.15 -42.47 31.71
CA TYR A 339 26.49 -41.92 31.82
C TYR A 339 26.75 -41.32 33.20
N LEU A 340 25.80 -40.57 33.78
CA LEU A 340 25.95 -39.98 35.12
C LEU A 340 25.93 -41.04 36.24
N GLU A 341 25.11 -42.09 36.10
CA GLU A 341 24.98 -43.17 37.08
C GLU A 341 26.17 -44.13 37.03
N ASN A 342 26.70 -44.40 35.82
CA ASN A 342 27.79 -45.34 35.58
C ASN A 342 29.12 -44.64 35.21
N TYR A 343 29.27 -43.36 35.55
CA TYR A 343 30.50 -42.62 35.31
C TYR A 343 31.64 -43.19 36.16
N GLU A 344 32.50 -44.01 35.54
CA GLU A 344 33.79 -44.36 36.11
C GLU A 344 34.82 -43.31 35.69
N PRO A 345 35.37 -42.51 36.62
CA PRO A 345 36.42 -41.56 36.28
C PRO A 345 37.65 -42.32 35.80
N VAL A 346 38.15 -41.94 34.62
CA VAL A 346 39.43 -42.44 34.09
C VAL A 346 40.53 -41.99 35.05
N THR A 347 41.04 -42.94 35.85
CA THR A 347 42.12 -42.73 36.82
C THR A 347 43.49 -43.10 36.24
N GLU A 348 43.53 -43.57 35.00
CA GLU A 348 44.78 -43.82 34.29
C GLU A 348 45.46 -42.48 33.95
N PRO A 349 46.75 -42.30 34.31
CA PRO A 349 47.48 -41.11 33.90
C PRO A 349 47.54 -41.06 32.38
N LEU A 350 47.12 -39.92 31.81
CA LEU A 350 47.29 -39.61 30.39
C LEU A 350 48.76 -39.78 30.03
N SER A 351 49.08 -40.87 29.32
CA SER A 351 50.34 -40.99 28.61
C SER A 351 50.28 -40.03 27.43
N GLU A 352 50.75 -38.80 27.61
CA GLU A 352 51.13 -37.93 26.50
C GLU A 352 52.19 -38.65 25.67
N LYS A 353 51.77 -39.33 24.61
CA LYS A 353 52.67 -39.62 23.51
C LYS A 353 52.83 -38.30 22.77
N GLU A 354 53.96 -37.64 22.98
CA GLU A 354 54.40 -36.55 22.10
C GLU A 354 54.44 -37.10 20.67
N GLU A 355 53.43 -36.78 19.86
CA GLU A 355 53.54 -36.95 18.41
C GLU A 355 54.59 -35.95 17.92
N THR A 356 55.77 -36.47 17.64
CA THR A 356 56.84 -35.73 16.98
C THR A 356 56.40 -35.48 15.54
N ILE A 357 56.00 -34.25 15.24
CA ILE A 357 55.69 -33.82 13.87
C ILE A 357 57.00 -33.85 13.07
N GLU A 358 57.17 -34.83 12.19
CA GLU A 358 58.26 -34.88 11.22
C GLU A 358 57.96 -33.92 10.07
N TYR A 359 58.74 -32.84 9.97
CA TYR A 359 58.72 -31.94 8.81
C TYR A 359 59.61 -32.52 7.70
N ALA A 360 59.01 -32.88 6.57
CA ALA A 360 59.74 -33.22 5.36
C ALA A 360 60.04 -31.95 4.55
N ALA A 361 61.32 -31.68 4.30
CA ALA A 361 61.74 -30.67 3.32
C ALA A 361 61.69 -31.30 1.92
N GLU A 362 60.67 -30.98 1.14
CA GLU A 362 60.66 -31.29 -0.30
C GLU A 362 61.50 -30.25 -1.05
N GLU A 363 62.64 -30.68 -1.60
CA GLU A 363 63.40 -29.91 -2.59
C GLU A 363 62.71 -30.07 -3.96
N GLY A 364 61.84 -29.12 -4.30
CA GLY A 364 61.26 -29.03 -5.65
C GLY A 364 62.19 -28.35 -6.64
N SER A 365 62.15 -28.75 -7.91
CA SER A 365 62.87 -28.05 -8.98
C SER A 365 62.35 -26.61 -9.10
N LYS A 366 63.21 -25.66 -9.49
CA LYS A 366 62.80 -24.26 -9.71
C LYS A 366 61.65 -24.14 -10.73
N ASP A 367 61.62 -25.06 -11.70
CA ASP A 367 60.55 -25.13 -12.70
C ASP A 367 59.20 -25.58 -12.10
N GLU A 368 59.21 -26.49 -11.12
CA GLU A 368 58.00 -26.94 -10.41
C GLU A 368 57.47 -25.86 -9.44
N MET A 369 58.38 -25.11 -8.81
CA MET A 369 58.02 -23.92 -8.03
C MET A 369 57.42 -22.81 -8.89
N ASP A 370 58.00 -22.54 -10.06
CA ASP A 370 57.47 -21.55 -11.01
C ASP A 370 56.10 -21.99 -11.58
N GLU A 371 55.87 -23.30 -11.75
CA GLU A 371 54.57 -23.84 -12.16
C GLU A 371 53.51 -23.72 -11.05
N LEU A 372 53.85 -24.03 -9.79
CA LEU A 372 52.95 -23.89 -8.64
C LEU A 372 52.60 -22.42 -8.35
N LEU A 373 53.58 -21.51 -8.44
CA LEU A 373 53.36 -20.06 -8.32
C LEU A 373 52.57 -19.52 -9.52
N GLY A 374 52.84 -20.02 -10.73
CA GLY A 374 52.11 -19.68 -11.95
C GLY A 374 50.64 -20.07 -11.88
N ASN A 375 50.34 -21.27 -11.36
CA ASN A 375 48.97 -21.75 -11.17
C ASN A 375 48.22 -20.93 -10.09
N SER A 376 48.90 -20.55 -9.01
CA SER A 376 48.33 -19.67 -7.98
C SER A 376 48.01 -18.27 -8.53
N ASN A 377 48.92 -17.67 -9.30
CA ASN A 377 48.69 -16.36 -9.94
C ASN A 377 47.58 -16.41 -10.99
N TRP A 378 47.46 -17.51 -11.72
CA TRP A 378 46.38 -17.72 -12.68
C TRP A 378 45.01 -17.83 -11.98
N MET A 379 44.92 -18.59 -10.88
CA MET A 379 43.69 -18.69 -10.08
C MET A 379 43.25 -17.33 -9.51
N LEU A 380 44.21 -16.51 -9.05
CA LEU A 380 43.94 -15.14 -8.60
C LEU A 380 43.48 -14.23 -9.75
N THR A 381 44.07 -14.37 -10.94
CA THR A 381 43.67 -13.59 -12.12
C THR A 381 42.26 -13.98 -12.58
N LYS A 382 41.93 -15.28 -12.53
CA LYS A 382 40.61 -15.81 -12.90
C LYS A 382 39.49 -15.36 -11.96
N SER A 383 39.79 -15.13 -10.67
CA SER A 383 38.79 -14.60 -9.73
C SER A 383 38.52 -13.10 -9.93
N MET A 384 39.48 -12.36 -10.51
CA MET A 384 39.36 -10.91 -10.74
C MET A 384 38.90 -10.53 -12.15
N ILE A 385 39.18 -11.35 -13.17
CA ILE A 385 38.89 -11.06 -14.59
C ILE A 385 38.06 -12.19 -15.20
N GLN A 386 36.91 -11.84 -15.77
CA GLN A 386 36.01 -12.78 -16.46
C GLN A 386 36.63 -13.29 -17.77
N THR A 387 37.39 -14.37 -17.69
CA THR A 387 38.12 -14.96 -18.84
C THR A 387 37.37 -16.12 -19.50
N GLU A 388 36.32 -16.66 -18.86
CA GLU A 388 35.68 -17.94 -19.24
C GLU A 388 35.10 -17.94 -20.66
N LYS A 389 34.48 -16.82 -21.09
CA LYS A 389 33.85 -16.72 -22.41
C LYS A 389 34.87 -16.90 -23.54
N ILE A 390 36.05 -16.30 -23.39
CA ILE A 390 37.12 -16.38 -24.37
C ILE A 390 37.83 -17.72 -24.32
N GLU A 391 38.06 -18.27 -23.12
CA GLU A 391 38.63 -19.61 -22.95
C GLU A 391 37.75 -20.68 -23.64
N ASN A 392 36.44 -20.66 -23.38
CA ASN A 392 35.47 -21.58 -23.97
C ASN A 392 35.40 -21.47 -25.50
N TYR A 393 35.58 -20.25 -26.03
CA TYR A 393 35.60 -20.02 -27.46
C TYR A 393 36.89 -20.54 -28.12
N LEU A 394 38.06 -20.24 -27.51
CA LEU A 394 39.36 -20.71 -28.00
C LEU A 394 39.55 -22.23 -27.84
N GLU A 395 38.84 -22.86 -26.91
CA GLU A 395 38.77 -24.32 -26.83
C GLU A 395 38.09 -24.96 -28.04
N LYS A 396 37.12 -24.28 -28.65
CA LYS A 396 36.38 -24.82 -29.81
C LYS A 396 37.07 -24.56 -31.14
N ILE A 397 37.66 -23.38 -31.30
CA ILE A 397 38.14 -22.90 -32.61
C ILE A 397 39.67 -22.89 -32.73
N HIS A 398 40.41 -23.00 -31.60
CA HIS A 398 41.88 -23.11 -31.47
C HIS A 398 42.73 -21.96 -32.06
N LYS A 399 42.27 -21.32 -33.13
CA LYS A 399 42.90 -20.21 -33.85
C LYS A 399 41.80 -19.26 -34.33
N ALA A 400 41.82 -18.01 -33.88
CA ALA A 400 40.87 -16.98 -34.31
C ALA A 400 41.56 -15.63 -34.46
N SER A 401 41.04 -14.73 -35.30
CA SER A 401 41.49 -13.33 -35.31
C SER A 401 41.03 -12.64 -34.03
N MET A 402 41.73 -11.59 -33.61
CA MET A 402 41.42 -10.84 -32.40
C MET A 402 40.01 -10.25 -32.44
N GLU A 403 39.62 -9.70 -33.58
CA GLU A 403 38.25 -9.19 -33.77
C GLU A 403 37.20 -10.29 -33.72
N GLN A 404 37.46 -11.45 -34.33
CA GLN A 404 36.56 -12.59 -34.28
C GLN A 404 36.41 -13.14 -32.86
N ALA A 405 37.51 -13.26 -32.11
CA ALA A 405 37.50 -13.76 -30.74
C ALA A 405 36.74 -12.83 -29.79
N VAL A 406 36.81 -11.51 -29.99
CA VAL A 406 36.02 -10.55 -29.21
C VAL A 406 34.53 -10.70 -29.53
N ILE A 407 34.15 -10.65 -30.81
CA ILE A 407 32.73 -10.57 -31.18
C ILE A 407 32.02 -11.92 -31.04
N GLU A 408 32.65 -13.03 -31.44
CA GLU A 408 32.02 -14.36 -31.39
C GLU A 408 32.06 -15.00 -29.99
N ALA A 409 32.96 -14.56 -29.10
CA ALA A 409 32.95 -15.00 -27.70
C ALA A 409 32.06 -14.14 -26.79
N THR A 410 31.86 -12.85 -27.11
CA THR A 410 31.00 -11.94 -26.35
C THR A 410 29.92 -11.32 -27.24
N SER A 411 30.10 -10.08 -27.69
CA SER A 411 29.13 -9.32 -28.51
C SER A 411 29.80 -8.17 -29.27
N GLY A 412 29.01 -7.47 -30.10
CA GLY A 412 29.43 -6.25 -30.80
C GLY A 412 29.38 -4.95 -29.97
N GLU A 413 29.06 -5.03 -28.68
CA GLU A 413 28.96 -3.86 -27.80
C GLU A 413 30.32 -3.39 -27.26
N TRP A 414 30.47 -2.09 -27.03
CA TRP A 414 31.75 -1.49 -26.59
C TRP A 414 32.22 -2.00 -25.21
N SER A 415 31.31 -2.16 -24.24
CA SER A 415 31.64 -2.68 -22.91
C SER A 415 32.17 -4.11 -22.96
N ASP A 416 31.56 -4.94 -23.80
CA ASP A 416 31.97 -6.33 -24.00
C ASP A 416 33.30 -6.44 -24.74
N ALA A 417 33.60 -5.50 -25.65
CA ALA A 417 34.90 -5.41 -26.29
C ALA A 417 36.02 -5.07 -25.28
N VAL A 418 35.79 -4.11 -24.39
CA VAL A 418 36.79 -3.75 -23.35
C VAL A 418 37.03 -4.93 -22.40
N ASN A 419 35.97 -5.62 -21.98
CA ASN A 419 36.09 -6.80 -21.13
C ASN A 419 36.82 -7.95 -21.84
N ALA A 420 36.51 -8.18 -23.12
CA ALA A 420 37.15 -9.21 -23.92
C ALA A 420 38.64 -8.92 -24.15
N LEU A 421 39.02 -7.68 -24.42
CA LEU A 421 40.42 -7.28 -24.54
C LEU A 421 41.19 -7.40 -23.23
N THR A 422 40.53 -7.10 -22.11
CA THR A 422 41.12 -7.28 -20.77
C THR A 422 41.35 -8.76 -20.46
N ALA A 423 40.38 -9.62 -20.80
CA ALA A 423 40.52 -11.07 -20.69
C ALA A 423 41.63 -11.62 -21.60
N LEU A 424 41.74 -11.14 -22.83
CA LEU A 424 42.83 -11.50 -23.74
C LEU A 424 44.20 -11.07 -23.20
N ALA A 425 44.34 -9.84 -22.71
CA ALA A 425 45.57 -9.36 -22.10
C ALA A 425 45.98 -10.22 -20.88
N ALA A 426 45.01 -10.63 -20.06
CA ALA A 426 45.23 -11.52 -18.92
C ALA A 426 45.69 -12.93 -19.34
N LEU A 427 45.11 -13.46 -20.43
CA LEU A 427 45.50 -14.75 -20.99
C LEU A 427 46.90 -14.73 -21.62
N VAL A 428 47.28 -13.63 -22.28
CA VAL A 428 48.63 -13.42 -22.82
C VAL A 428 49.65 -13.29 -21.68
N ALA A 429 49.37 -12.47 -20.67
CA ALA A 429 50.26 -12.24 -19.53
C ALA A 429 50.56 -13.54 -18.77
N ASN A 430 49.56 -14.43 -18.65
CA ASN A 430 49.70 -15.74 -18.03
C ASN A 430 50.13 -16.86 -19.00
N LYS A 431 50.63 -16.50 -20.19
CA LYS A 431 51.17 -17.40 -21.22
C LYS A 431 50.21 -18.51 -21.66
N LYS A 432 48.89 -18.30 -21.55
CA LYS A 432 47.84 -19.27 -21.96
C LYS A 432 47.54 -19.18 -23.46
N ILE A 433 47.72 -18.00 -24.05
CA ILE A 433 47.54 -17.73 -25.47
C ILE A 433 48.75 -16.99 -26.03
N ASP A 434 49.00 -17.15 -27.32
CA ASP A 434 50.02 -16.42 -28.07
C ASP A 434 49.37 -15.57 -29.18
N ILE A 435 49.94 -14.40 -29.43
CA ILE A 435 49.46 -13.45 -30.43
C ILE A 435 50.51 -13.33 -31.52
N GLN A 436 50.17 -13.74 -32.73
CA GLN A 436 51.06 -13.66 -33.88
C GLN A 436 50.48 -12.73 -34.96
N PRO A 437 51.32 -11.95 -35.66
CA PRO A 437 50.89 -11.19 -36.81
C PRO A 437 50.39 -12.14 -37.92
N ASP A 438 49.29 -11.76 -38.57
CA ASP A 438 48.61 -12.60 -39.56
C ASP A 438 49.55 -13.01 -40.73
N PRO A 439 49.72 -14.32 -41.02
CA PRO A 439 50.42 -14.79 -42.21
C PRO A 439 49.67 -14.55 -43.53
N GLY A 440 48.51 -13.89 -43.52
CA GLY A 440 47.80 -13.42 -44.72
C GLY A 440 46.68 -14.33 -45.21
N ASP A 441 46.13 -15.19 -44.34
CA ASP A 441 45.18 -16.25 -44.75
C ASP A 441 43.95 -16.37 -43.83
N THR A 442 43.59 -15.29 -43.11
CA THR A 442 42.36 -15.24 -42.32
C THR A 442 41.29 -14.42 -43.04
N GLU A 443 40.22 -15.06 -43.51
CA GLU A 443 39.04 -14.40 -44.10
C GLU A 443 38.46 -13.38 -43.11
N THR A 444 38.57 -12.08 -43.42
CA THR A 444 37.96 -11.01 -42.61
C THR A 444 36.46 -11.00 -42.81
N LYS A 445 35.71 -11.69 -41.94
CA LYS A 445 34.27 -11.50 -41.81
C LYS A 445 33.99 -10.08 -41.30
N THR A 446 33.06 -9.38 -41.94
CA THR A 446 32.61 -8.06 -41.50
C THR A 446 31.52 -8.25 -40.44
N TYR A 447 31.76 -7.75 -39.23
CA TYR A 447 30.82 -7.85 -38.12
C TYR A 447 30.12 -6.50 -37.88
N GLU A 448 28.85 -6.56 -37.50
CA GLU A 448 28.11 -5.38 -37.02
C GLU A 448 28.54 -5.07 -35.58
N LYS A 449 29.17 -3.92 -35.36
CA LYS A 449 29.77 -3.53 -34.08
C LYS A 449 29.60 -2.03 -33.81
N THR A 450 29.53 -1.66 -32.54
CA THR A 450 29.36 -0.26 -32.10
C THR A 450 30.68 0.47 -31.86
N TRP A 451 31.81 -0.17 -32.17
CA TRP A 451 33.17 0.30 -31.88
C TRP A 451 34.12 -0.04 -33.02
N GLU A 452 35.22 0.70 -33.14
CA GLU A 452 36.25 0.46 -34.16
C GLU A 452 37.65 0.40 -33.55
N TRP A 453 38.53 -0.36 -34.21
CA TRP A 453 39.94 -0.45 -33.84
C TRP A 453 40.67 0.82 -34.26
N MET A 454 41.49 1.40 -33.36
CA MET A 454 42.33 2.56 -33.69
C MET A 454 43.35 2.24 -34.78
N ASN A 455 43.88 1.01 -34.79
CA ASN A 455 44.71 0.50 -35.87
C ASN A 455 44.07 -0.78 -36.45
N GLN A 456 43.75 -0.78 -37.74
CA GLN A 456 43.13 -1.93 -38.39
C GLN A 456 44.05 -3.18 -38.44
N GLN A 457 45.35 -3.02 -38.17
CA GLN A 457 46.27 -4.16 -38.07
C GLN A 457 46.07 -4.96 -36.77
N ASP A 458 45.63 -4.31 -35.68
CA ASP A 458 45.41 -4.98 -34.39
C ASP A 458 44.22 -5.94 -34.47
N ALA A 459 43.19 -5.56 -35.25
CA ALA A 459 42.03 -6.40 -35.55
C ALA A 459 42.41 -7.75 -36.18
N LYS A 460 43.50 -7.77 -36.95
CA LYS A 460 43.95 -8.92 -37.74
C LYS A 460 44.93 -9.83 -36.99
N GLN A 461 45.36 -9.46 -35.78
CA GLN A 461 46.25 -10.31 -35.01
C GLN A 461 45.59 -11.66 -34.73
N VAL A 462 46.35 -12.75 -34.90
CA VAL A 462 45.84 -14.10 -34.74
C VAL A 462 46.17 -14.60 -33.35
N ILE A 463 45.15 -15.10 -32.67
CA ILE A 463 45.23 -15.63 -31.32
C ILE A 463 45.21 -17.15 -31.38
N THR A 464 46.24 -17.79 -30.84
CA THR A 464 46.37 -19.25 -30.78
C THR A 464 46.53 -19.73 -29.35
N LYS A 465 45.84 -20.83 -28.99
CA LYS A 465 46.03 -21.49 -27.70
C LYS A 465 47.40 -22.17 -27.67
N ARG A 466 48.21 -21.90 -26.64
CA ARG A 466 49.51 -22.53 -26.46
C ARG A 466 49.34 -23.98 -26.00
N LYS A 467 49.99 -24.95 -26.66
CA LYS A 467 50.03 -26.34 -26.19
C LYS A 467 51.04 -26.48 -25.04
N GLN A 468 50.66 -27.19 -23.98
CA GLN A 468 51.58 -27.50 -22.88
C GLN A 468 52.77 -28.32 -23.42
N GLY A 469 53.99 -27.75 -23.29
CA GLY A 469 55.24 -28.46 -23.60
C GLY A 469 56.10 -27.91 -24.74
N GLU A 470 55.77 -26.79 -25.39
CA GLU A 470 56.64 -26.20 -26.43
C GLU A 470 57.65 -25.18 -25.86
N PRO A 471 58.96 -25.30 -26.19
CA PRO A 471 60.00 -24.42 -25.67
C PRO A 471 59.87 -22.98 -26.19
N ILE A 472 60.45 -22.06 -25.42
CA ILE A 472 60.42 -20.62 -25.66
C ILE A 472 61.31 -20.30 -26.86
N ASP A 473 60.74 -19.88 -27.98
CA ASP A 473 61.50 -19.20 -29.03
C ASP A 473 61.63 -17.73 -28.62
N GLN A 474 62.84 -17.33 -28.19
CA GLN A 474 63.15 -15.93 -27.90
C GLN A 474 63.53 -15.25 -29.21
N GLY A 475 62.55 -14.57 -29.83
CA GLY A 475 62.76 -13.59 -30.88
C GLY A 475 62.92 -12.19 -30.31
#